data_AF-A0A7Z9ZKL6-F1
#
_entry.id   AF-A0A7Z9ZKL6-F1
#
_cell.length_a   1.000
_cell.length_b   1.000
_cell.length_c   1.000
_cell.angle_alpha   90.00
_cell.angle_beta   90.00
_cell.angle_gamma   90.00
#
_symmetry.space_group_name_H-M   'P 1'
#
loop_
_entity.id
_entity.type
_entity.pdbx_description
1 polymer ?
#
loop_
_entity_poly.entity_id
_entity_poly.type
_entity_poly.pdbx_seq_one_letter_code
_entity_poly.pdbx_strand_id
1 'polypeptide(L)'
;MERFTKRVLPTAVAIGAGVLTLLGYLLPAAPFTTVRDEMVQWAAVVAAFALILGFFNVLRVHLGRLASRTPGWGYSLVLVLTALVSLLVTAAGLATEAARAISDWWFAYVLYPLQAAAAGLVAIVLALSAFRLLRHRRSAETVLFLVAALVVLVGTIPLPGPLGGQLVLLRQWWMDVPAMAGMRGFLIGVGLGTLLVGLRVVVGMDRPHSDV
;
A
#
# COMPACT_ATOMS: atom_id res chain seq x y z
N MET A 1 31.65 20.11 19.65
CA MET A 1 31.10 18.82 20.11
C MET A 1 29.66 18.61 19.65
N GLU A 2 28.78 19.61 19.76
CA GLU A 2 27.36 19.49 19.41
C GLU A 2 27.08 19.04 17.96
N ARG A 3 27.82 19.55 16.96
CA ARG A 3 27.72 19.08 15.56
C ARG A 3 28.07 17.60 15.39
N PHE A 4 29.05 17.10 16.14
CA PHE A 4 29.45 15.70 16.05
C PHE A 4 28.35 14.79 16.60
N THR A 5 27.83 15.12 17.78
CA THR A 5 26.80 14.33 18.46
C THR A 5 25.45 14.38 17.75
N LYS A 6 25.03 15.54 17.22
CA LYS A 6 23.71 15.70 16.58
C LYS A 6 23.68 15.33 15.09
N ARG A 7 24.82 15.38 14.38
CA ARG A 7 24.84 15.14 12.93
C ARG A 7 25.66 13.95 12.48
N VAL A 8 26.90 13.84 12.98
CA VAL A 8 27.85 12.84 12.50
C VAL A 8 27.52 11.47 13.09
N LEU A 9 27.28 11.40 14.40
CA LEU A 9 27.01 10.15 15.09
C LEU A 9 25.74 9.44 14.59
N PRO A 10 24.56 10.10 14.46
CA PRO A 10 23.35 9.42 13.97
C PRO A 10 23.48 8.94 12.53
N THR A 11 24.13 9.75 11.69
CA THR A 11 24.38 9.38 10.27
C THR A 11 25.32 8.18 10.18
N ALA A 12 26.41 8.17 10.95
CA ALA A 12 27.35 7.05 10.98
C ALA A 12 26.70 5.75 11.45
N VAL A 13 25.81 5.83 12.47
CA VAL A 13 25.04 4.68 12.95
C VAL A 13 24.08 4.17 11.89
N ALA A 14 23.34 5.06 11.21
CA ALA A 14 22.41 4.67 10.15
C ALA A 14 23.12 4.00 8.96
N ILE A 15 24.25 4.57 8.52
CA ILE A 15 25.09 3.98 7.47
C ILE A 15 25.64 2.63 7.92
N GLY A 16 26.20 2.56 9.13
CA GLY A 16 26.75 1.33 9.69
C GLY A 16 25.72 0.20 9.77
N ALA A 17 24.53 0.48 10.30
CA ALA A 17 23.43 -0.49 10.38
C ALA A 17 23.01 -0.99 8.97
N GLY A 18 22.91 -0.08 8.00
CA GLY A 18 22.61 -0.44 6.62
C GLY A 18 23.68 -1.33 5.98
N VAL A 19 24.96 -0.97 6.12
CA VAL A 19 26.09 -1.75 5.61
C VAL A 19 26.17 -3.12 6.27
N LEU A 20 26.05 -3.21 7.60
CA LEU A 20 26.07 -4.50 8.31
C LEU A 20 24.94 -5.42 7.86
N THR A 21 23.73 -4.87 7.68
CA THR A 21 22.59 -5.64 7.18
C THR A 21 22.83 -6.14 5.76
N LEU A 22 23.37 -5.29 4.87
CA LEU A 22 23.73 -5.68 3.49
C LEU A 22 24.82 -6.77 3.47
N LEU A 23 25.86 -6.64 4.29
CA LEU A 23 26.91 -7.65 4.40
C LEU A 23 26.35 -9.02 4.81
N GLY A 24 25.37 -9.06 5.71
CA GLY A 24 24.70 -10.32 6.09
C GLY A 24 23.84 -10.95 4.99
N TYR A 25 23.42 -10.20 3.98
CA TYR A 25 22.80 -10.77 2.77
C TYR A 25 23.85 -11.27 1.76
N LEU A 26 25.03 -10.63 1.70
CA LEU A 26 26.09 -10.98 0.76
C LEU A 26 26.98 -12.15 1.24
N LEU A 27 27.16 -12.30 2.55
CA LEU A 27 28.00 -13.31 3.18
C LEU A 27 27.13 -14.29 3.98
N PRO A 28 26.79 -15.48 3.45
CA PRO A 28 25.92 -16.44 4.11
C PRO A 28 26.68 -17.26 5.17
N ALA A 29 27.29 -16.59 6.14
CA ALA A 29 28.02 -17.22 7.25
C ALA A 29 27.82 -16.43 8.56
N ALA A 30 27.88 -17.14 9.70
CA ALA A 30 27.97 -16.50 11.00
C ALA A 30 29.31 -15.72 11.11
N PRO A 31 29.32 -14.54 11.75
CA PRO A 31 28.23 -13.89 12.49
C PRO A 31 27.29 -13.01 11.64
N PHE A 32 27.58 -12.81 10.34
CA PHE A 32 26.88 -11.83 9.50
C PHE A 32 25.39 -12.13 9.32
N THR A 33 25.01 -13.41 9.19
CA THR A 33 23.59 -13.80 9.09
C THR A 33 22.81 -13.53 10.37
N THR A 34 23.43 -13.79 11.53
CA THR A 34 22.81 -13.55 12.86
C THR A 34 22.56 -12.06 13.09
N VAL A 35 23.56 -11.22 12.81
CA VAL A 35 23.42 -9.77 12.95
C VAL A 35 22.35 -9.22 12.00
N ARG A 36 22.32 -9.68 10.75
CA ARG A 36 21.25 -9.31 9.79
C ARG A 36 19.87 -9.68 10.33
N ASP A 37 19.69 -10.89 10.84
CA ASP A 37 18.38 -11.35 11.31
C ASP A 37 17.89 -10.52 12.50
N GLU A 38 18.79 -10.20 13.44
CA GLU A 38 18.48 -9.30 14.55
C GLU A 38 18.14 -7.88 14.07
N MET A 39 18.93 -7.29 13.16
CA MET A 39 18.66 -5.97 12.59
C MET A 39 17.31 -5.92 11.87
N VAL A 40 17.01 -6.93 11.06
CA VAL A 40 15.74 -7.04 10.32
C VAL A 40 14.57 -7.23 11.29
N GLN A 41 14.74 -8.01 12.34
CA GLN A 41 13.73 -8.17 13.38
C GLN A 41 13.44 -6.84 14.09
N TRP A 42 14.46 -6.08 14.47
CA TRP A 42 14.28 -4.75 15.07
C TRP A 42 13.59 -3.78 14.09
N ALA A 43 13.98 -3.80 12.81
CA ALA A 43 13.31 -3.01 11.79
C ALA A 43 11.83 -3.38 11.63
N ALA A 44 11.49 -4.67 11.68
CA ALA A 44 10.12 -5.15 11.64
C ALA A 44 9.30 -4.69 12.86
N VAL A 45 9.90 -4.70 14.06
CA VAL A 45 9.27 -4.17 15.28
C VAL A 45 9.00 -2.67 15.12
N VAL A 46 9.98 -1.89 14.65
CA VAL A 46 9.80 -0.45 14.39
C VAL A 46 8.72 -0.20 13.33
N ALA A 47 8.67 -0.98 12.26
CA ALA A 47 7.65 -0.89 11.22
C ALA A 47 6.24 -1.17 11.77
N ALA A 48 6.10 -2.13 12.67
CA ALA A 48 4.82 -2.40 13.34
C ALA A 48 4.36 -1.19 14.18
N PHE A 49 5.25 -0.57 14.95
CA PHE A 49 4.94 0.65 15.68
C PHE A 49 4.65 1.84 14.75
N ALA A 50 5.35 1.95 13.62
CA ALA A 50 5.09 2.99 12.63
C ALA A 50 3.69 2.85 12.01
N LEU A 51 3.22 1.62 11.77
CA LEU A 51 1.85 1.35 11.31
C LEU A 51 0.83 1.80 12.36
N ILE A 52 1.06 1.47 13.63
CA ILE A 52 0.22 1.92 14.75
C ILE A 52 0.19 3.46 14.81
N LEU A 53 1.35 4.11 14.71
CA LEU A 53 1.45 5.56 14.70
C LEU A 53 0.70 6.18 13.51
N GLY A 54 0.77 5.55 12.33
CA GLY A 54 0.02 5.95 11.15
C GLY A 54 -1.49 5.95 11.38
N PHE A 55 -2.02 4.89 12.02
CA PHE A 55 -3.42 4.81 12.41
C PHE A 55 -3.80 5.92 13.41
N PHE A 56 -3.01 6.12 14.46
CA PHE A 56 -3.25 7.18 15.45
C PHE A 56 -3.14 8.57 14.84
N ASN A 57 -2.28 8.78 13.85
CA ASN A 57 -2.17 10.06 13.15
C ASN A 57 -3.46 10.40 12.40
N VAL A 58 -4.04 9.44 11.67
CA VAL A 58 -5.35 9.61 11.02
C VAL A 58 -6.41 9.93 12.07
N LEU A 59 -6.46 9.17 13.17
CA LEU A 59 -7.43 9.38 14.23
C LEU A 59 -7.30 10.77 14.86
N ARG A 60 -6.08 11.22 15.17
CA ARG A 60 -5.79 12.55 15.71
C ARG A 60 -6.27 13.67 14.78
N VAL A 61 -5.98 13.57 13.49
CA VAL A 61 -6.39 14.58 12.49
C VAL A 61 -7.91 14.68 12.42
N HIS A 62 -8.61 13.55 12.37
CA HIS A 62 -10.07 13.54 12.23
C HIS A 62 -10.82 13.84 13.54
N LEU A 63 -10.28 13.45 14.70
CA LEU A 63 -10.79 13.89 16.00
C LEU A 63 -10.62 15.40 16.18
N GLY A 64 -9.51 15.97 15.73
CA GLY A 64 -9.31 17.43 15.74
C GLY A 64 -10.36 18.16 14.90
N ARG A 65 -10.66 17.65 13.70
CA ARG A 65 -11.75 18.18 12.84
C ARG A 65 -13.13 18.05 13.48
N LEU A 66 -13.38 16.98 14.22
CA LEU A 66 -14.63 16.78 14.97
C LEU A 66 -14.77 17.77 16.13
N ALA A 67 -13.70 17.96 16.91
CA ALA A 67 -13.68 18.89 18.03
C ALA A 67 -13.85 20.35 17.59
N SER A 68 -13.19 20.73 16.50
CA SER A 68 -13.26 22.09 15.93
C SER A 68 -14.46 22.32 14.99
N ARG A 69 -15.29 21.29 14.74
CA ARG A 69 -16.45 21.32 13.82
C ARG A 69 -16.15 21.94 12.45
N THR A 70 -14.97 21.66 11.90
CA THR A 70 -14.60 22.14 10.55
C THR A 70 -15.60 21.68 9.49
N PRO A 71 -15.76 22.40 8.37
CA PRO A 71 -16.61 21.95 7.26
C PRO A 71 -16.32 20.49 6.87
N GLY A 72 -17.37 19.67 6.81
CA GLY A 72 -17.23 18.22 6.56
C GLY A 72 -16.91 17.37 7.80
N TRP A 73 -17.04 17.89 9.03
CA TRP A 73 -16.82 17.14 10.27
C TRP A 73 -17.66 15.86 10.37
N GLY A 74 -18.87 15.83 9.80
CA GLY A 74 -19.72 14.64 9.78
C GLY A 74 -19.06 13.43 9.13
N TYR A 75 -18.32 13.65 8.03
CA TYR A 75 -17.52 12.59 7.39
C TYR A 75 -16.37 12.12 8.27
N SER A 76 -15.77 13.03 9.05
CA SER A 76 -14.72 12.67 10.01
C SER A 76 -15.29 11.83 11.15
N LEU A 77 -16.51 12.11 11.63
CA LEU A 77 -17.20 11.27 12.61
C LEU A 77 -17.45 9.86 12.07
N VAL A 78 -17.99 9.73 10.86
CA VAL A 78 -18.23 8.43 10.22
C VAL A 78 -16.93 7.66 10.06
N LEU A 79 -15.86 8.31 9.59
CA LEU A 79 -14.54 7.68 9.43
C LEU A 79 -14.02 7.16 10.78
N VAL A 80 -14.04 7.98 11.82
CA VAL A 80 -13.54 7.58 13.15
C VAL A 80 -14.34 6.41 13.71
N LEU A 81 -15.67 6.48 13.67
CA LEU A 81 -16.52 5.40 14.17
C LEU A 81 -16.31 4.10 13.41
N THR A 82 -16.31 4.16 12.07
CA THR A 82 -16.11 2.96 11.23
C THR A 82 -14.70 2.37 11.37
N ALA A 83 -13.68 3.19 11.54
CA ALA A 83 -12.31 2.74 11.82
C ALA A 83 -12.22 2.03 13.17
N LEU A 84 -12.82 2.59 14.23
CA LEU A 84 -12.82 2.00 15.57
C LEU A 84 -13.63 0.69 15.61
N VAL A 85 -14.83 0.67 15.00
CA VAL A 85 -15.65 -0.56 14.93
C VAL A 85 -14.90 -1.64 14.15
N SER A 86 -14.30 -1.30 13.01
CA SER A 86 -13.53 -2.27 12.21
C SER A 86 -12.34 -2.83 12.99
N LEU A 87 -11.62 -1.97 13.73
CA LEU A 87 -10.51 -2.41 14.58
C LEU A 87 -10.98 -3.35 15.69
N LEU A 88 -12.04 -2.99 16.42
CA LEU A 88 -12.55 -3.78 17.53
C LEU A 88 -13.10 -5.13 17.08
N VAL A 89 -13.89 -5.15 16.00
CA VAL A 89 -14.48 -6.37 15.44
C VAL A 89 -13.39 -7.31 14.93
N THR A 90 -12.40 -6.79 14.21
CA THR A 90 -11.27 -7.59 13.70
C THR A 90 -10.42 -8.13 14.86
N ALA A 91 -10.08 -7.29 15.84
CA ALA A 91 -9.28 -7.71 16.99
C ALA A 91 -10.00 -8.79 17.83
N ALA A 92 -11.31 -8.64 18.05
CA ALA A 92 -12.10 -9.63 18.77
C ALA A 92 -12.14 -10.98 18.03
N GLY A 93 -12.28 -10.96 16.70
CA GLY A 93 -12.28 -12.16 15.86
C GLY A 93 -10.94 -12.90 15.84
N LEU A 94 -9.82 -12.18 15.97
CA LEU A 94 -8.48 -12.78 16.10
C LEU A 94 -8.22 -13.32 17.51
N ALA A 95 -8.87 -12.75 18.53
CA ALA A 95 -8.67 -13.15 19.92
C ALA A 95 -9.53 -14.35 20.33
N THR A 96 -10.73 -14.51 19.77
CA THR A 96 -11.70 -15.52 20.21
C THR A 96 -12.48 -16.13 19.05
N GLU A 97 -12.68 -17.45 19.08
CA GLU A 97 -13.45 -18.17 18.06
C GLU A 97 -14.93 -17.70 18.03
N ALA A 98 -15.49 -17.36 19.19
CA ALA A 98 -16.88 -16.88 19.28
C ALA A 98 -17.12 -15.56 18.53
N ALA A 99 -16.13 -14.66 18.51
CA ALA A 99 -16.23 -13.38 17.80
C ALA A 99 -15.82 -13.49 16.31
N ARG A 100 -15.19 -14.59 15.90
CA ARG A 100 -14.73 -14.81 14.53
C ARG A 100 -15.87 -14.74 13.52
N ALA A 101 -17.04 -15.31 13.83
CA ALA A 101 -18.21 -15.24 12.95
C ALA A 101 -18.64 -13.80 12.65
N ILE A 102 -18.59 -12.91 13.65
CA ILE A 102 -18.93 -11.48 13.49
C ILE A 102 -17.85 -10.77 12.69
N SER A 103 -16.57 -11.10 12.93
CA SER A 103 -15.44 -10.56 12.16
C SER A 103 -15.51 -10.94 10.68
N ASP A 104 -15.76 -12.21 10.38
CA ASP A 104 -15.89 -12.70 9.02
C ASP A 104 -17.09 -12.06 8.30
N TRP A 105 -18.23 -11.92 9.00
CA TRP A 105 -19.39 -11.21 8.48
C TRP A 105 -19.09 -9.72 8.19
N TRP A 106 -18.44 -9.02 9.14
CA TRP A 106 -18.06 -7.62 8.96
C TRP A 106 -17.13 -7.44 7.78
N PHE A 107 -16.14 -8.33 7.63
CA PHE A 107 -15.25 -8.33 6.49
C PHE A 107 -16.01 -8.53 5.17
N ALA A 108 -16.85 -9.58 5.09
CA ALA A 108 -17.54 -9.95 3.86
C ALA A 108 -18.59 -8.93 3.41
N TYR A 109 -19.28 -8.27 4.34
CA TYR A 109 -20.44 -7.42 4.03
C TYR A 109 -20.22 -5.93 4.24
N VAL A 110 -19.19 -5.52 4.97
CA VAL A 110 -18.86 -4.10 5.18
C VAL A 110 -17.54 -3.75 4.54
N LEU A 111 -16.44 -4.42 4.94
CA LEU A 111 -15.10 -4.03 4.52
C LEU A 111 -14.87 -4.31 3.02
N TYR A 112 -15.14 -5.54 2.58
CA TYR A 112 -14.91 -5.98 1.21
C TYR A 112 -15.76 -5.20 0.18
N PRO A 113 -17.08 -4.98 0.37
CA PRO A 113 -17.87 -4.18 -0.56
C PRO A 113 -17.44 -2.71 -0.61
N LEU A 114 -17.05 -2.10 0.51
CA LEU A 114 -16.53 -0.73 0.53
C LEU A 114 -15.21 -0.60 -0.25
N GLN A 115 -14.30 -1.58 -0.10
CA GLN A 115 -13.07 -1.65 -0.89
C GLN A 115 -13.38 -1.82 -2.38
N ALA A 116 -14.31 -2.71 -2.72
CA ALA A 116 -14.74 -2.93 -4.10
C ALA A 116 -15.38 -1.67 -4.71
N ALA A 117 -16.20 -0.94 -3.95
CA ALA A 117 -16.80 0.32 -4.38
C ALA A 117 -15.73 1.41 -4.63
N ALA A 118 -14.75 1.55 -3.74
CA ALA A 118 -13.65 2.48 -3.92
C ALA A 118 -12.81 2.13 -5.16
N ALA A 119 -12.48 0.84 -5.34
CA ALA A 119 -11.80 0.35 -6.53
C ALA A 119 -12.62 0.60 -7.81
N GLY A 120 -13.93 0.41 -7.75
CA GLY A 120 -14.87 0.69 -8.84
C GLY A 120 -14.90 2.18 -9.21
N LEU A 121 -14.92 3.08 -8.22
CA LEU A 121 -14.83 4.52 -8.47
C LEU A 121 -13.52 4.89 -9.17
N VAL A 122 -12.39 4.33 -8.74
CA VAL A 122 -11.11 4.53 -9.41
C VAL A 122 -11.18 4.05 -10.86
N ALA A 123 -11.70 2.85 -11.11
CA ALA A 123 -11.86 2.31 -12.47
C ALA A 123 -12.73 3.21 -13.36
N ILE A 124 -13.88 3.68 -12.86
CA ILE A 124 -14.78 4.59 -13.59
C ILE A 124 -14.11 5.93 -13.86
N VAL A 125 -13.46 6.52 -12.85
CA VAL A 125 -12.74 7.81 -13.01
C VAL A 125 -11.63 7.67 -14.04
N LEU A 126 -10.86 6.59 -14.01
CA LEU A 126 -9.82 6.33 -15.00
C LEU A 126 -10.39 6.14 -16.41
N ALA A 127 -11.47 5.36 -16.58
CA ALA A 127 -12.14 5.18 -17.86
C ALA A 127 -12.68 6.49 -18.44
N LEU A 128 -13.36 7.30 -17.61
CA LEU A 128 -13.85 8.63 -18.00
C LEU A 128 -12.70 9.58 -18.36
N SER A 129 -11.60 9.53 -17.60
CA SER A 129 -10.42 10.36 -17.84
C SER A 129 -9.73 9.99 -19.14
N ALA A 130 -9.61 8.69 -19.45
CA ALA A 130 -9.07 8.22 -20.72
C ALA A 130 -9.96 8.56 -21.91
N PHE A 131 -11.28 8.43 -21.78
CA PHE A 131 -12.21 8.85 -22.83
C PHE A 131 -12.07 10.36 -23.12
N ARG A 132 -11.99 11.19 -22.07
CA ARG A 132 -11.73 12.63 -22.22
C ARG A 132 -10.37 12.89 -22.88
N LEU A 133 -9.35 12.13 -22.50
CA LEU A 133 -7.99 12.26 -23.04
C LEU A 133 -7.96 11.93 -24.55
N LEU A 134 -8.65 10.87 -25.00
CA LEU A 134 -8.75 10.49 -26.43
C LEU A 134 -9.39 11.56 -27.31
N ARG A 135 -10.31 12.35 -26.74
CA ARG A 135 -10.94 13.46 -27.47
C ARG A 135 -9.99 14.63 -27.64
N HIS A 136 -9.06 14.83 -26.72
CA HIS A 136 -8.11 15.95 -26.77
C HIS A 136 -6.78 15.58 -27.46
N ARG A 137 -6.24 14.37 -27.23
CA ARG A 137 -5.04 13.83 -27.88
C ARG A 137 -5.13 12.31 -28.02
N ARG A 138 -4.90 11.81 -29.24
CA ARG A 138 -4.82 10.37 -29.52
C ARG A 138 -3.36 9.92 -29.49
N SER A 139 -2.85 9.59 -28.30
CA SER A 139 -1.58 8.88 -28.16
C SER A 139 -1.79 7.37 -28.15
N ALA A 140 -0.77 6.60 -28.57
CA ALA A 140 -0.81 5.15 -28.55
C ALA A 140 -1.13 4.59 -27.14
N GLU A 141 -0.59 5.22 -26.10
CA GLU A 141 -0.83 4.88 -24.69
C GLU A 141 -2.30 5.02 -24.28
N THR A 142 -2.95 6.10 -24.73
CA THR A 142 -4.35 6.35 -24.37
C THR A 142 -5.28 5.35 -25.07
N VAL A 143 -4.95 5.00 -26.32
CA VAL A 143 -5.68 3.94 -27.06
C VAL A 143 -5.48 2.60 -26.38
N LEU A 144 -4.24 2.24 -26.01
CA LEU A 144 -3.95 1.01 -25.29
C LEU A 144 -4.70 0.93 -23.96
N PHE A 145 -4.71 2.02 -23.18
CA PHE A 145 -5.45 2.10 -21.92
C PHE A 145 -6.95 1.92 -22.14
N LEU A 146 -7.54 2.55 -23.16
CA LEU A 146 -8.97 2.40 -23.44
C LEU A 146 -9.31 0.96 -23.83
N VAL A 147 -8.51 0.34 -24.70
CA VAL A 147 -8.70 -1.06 -25.10
C VAL A 147 -8.62 -1.98 -23.88
N ALA A 148 -7.63 -1.76 -23.01
CA ALA A 148 -7.48 -2.49 -21.75
C ALA A 148 -8.72 -2.36 -20.86
N ALA A 149 -9.19 -1.13 -20.64
CA ALA A 149 -10.37 -0.86 -19.84
C ALA A 149 -11.62 -1.50 -20.44
N LEU A 150 -11.80 -1.44 -21.76
CA LEU A 150 -12.93 -2.04 -22.45
C LEU A 150 -12.93 -3.57 -22.34
N VAL A 151 -11.78 -4.23 -22.54
CA VAL A 151 -11.65 -5.69 -22.40
C VAL A 151 -12.06 -6.13 -20.99
N VAL A 152 -11.58 -5.43 -19.96
CA VAL A 152 -11.91 -5.74 -18.57
C VAL A 152 -13.39 -5.51 -18.28
N LEU A 153 -13.95 -4.35 -18.69
CA LEU A 153 -15.35 -4.00 -18.47
C LEU A 153 -16.32 -4.93 -19.20
N VAL A 154 -16.05 -5.27 -20.45
CA VAL A 154 -16.89 -6.21 -21.23
C VAL A 154 -16.77 -7.62 -20.66
N GLY A 155 -15.56 -8.04 -20.26
CA GLY A 155 -15.33 -9.35 -19.65
C GLY A 155 -15.96 -9.53 -18.26
N THR A 156 -16.40 -8.45 -17.61
CA THR A 156 -17.17 -8.53 -16.35
C THR A 156 -18.67 -8.77 -16.55
N ILE A 157 -19.19 -8.61 -17.77
CA ILE A 157 -20.62 -8.81 -18.05
C ILE A 157 -20.89 -10.32 -18.16
N PRO A 158 -21.71 -10.92 -17.28
CA PRO A 158 -22.06 -12.34 -17.38
C PRO A 158 -23.04 -12.55 -18.54
N LEU A 159 -22.51 -12.87 -19.72
CA LEU A 159 -23.30 -13.17 -20.92
C LEU A 159 -23.59 -14.67 -20.99
N PRO A 160 -24.85 -15.09 -21.24
CA PRO A 160 -25.18 -16.50 -21.44
C PRO A 160 -24.70 -17.00 -22.82
N GLY A 161 -24.36 -18.29 -22.89
CA GLY A 161 -24.00 -18.98 -24.14
C GLY A 161 -22.50 -19.00 -24.46
N PRO A 162 -22.11 -19.56 -25.63
CA PRO A 162 -20.71 -19.79 -26.00
C PRO A 162 -19.86 -18.51 -26.06
N LEU A 163 -20.49 -17.39 -26.44
CA LEU A 163 -19.85 -16.07 -26.47
C LEU A 163 -19.43 -15.58 -25.08
N GLY A 164 -20.21 -15.89 -24.04
CA GLY A 164 -19.85 -15.56 -22.67
C GLY A 164 -18.60 -16.29 -22.19
N GLY A 165 -18.48 -17.58 -22.53
CA GLY A 165 -17.29 -18.38 -22.21
C GLY A 165 -16.01 -17.81 -22.81
N GLN A 166 -16.06 -17.38 -24.09
CA GLN A 166 -14.90 -16.78 -24.76
C GLN A 166 -14.48 -15.44 -24.15
N LEU A 167 -15.46 -14.60 -23.75
CA LEU A 167 -15.17 -13.32 -23.10
C LEU A 167 -14.57 -13.51 -21.70
N VAL A 168 -15.03 -14.51 -20.95
CA VAL A 168 -14.44 -14.86 -19.66
C VAL A 168 -12.99 -15.34 -19.83
N LEU A 169 -12.71 -16.19 -20.82
CA LEU A 169 -11.34 -16.64 -21.12
C LEU A 169 -10.43 -15.48 -21.52
N LEU A 170 -10.92 -14.57 -22.37
CA LEU A 170 -10.16 -13.38 -22.77
C LEU A 170 -9.85 -12.49 -21.55
N ARG A 171 -10.83 -12.29 -20.66
CA ARG A 171 -10.62 -11.55 -19.42
C ARG A 171 -9.62 -12.25 -18.50
N GLN A 172 -9.72 -13.56 -18.31
CA GLN A 172 -8.79 -14.31 -17.48
C GLN A 172 -7.37 -14.18 -18.01
N TRP A 173 -7.16 -14.40 -19.31
CA TRP A 173 -5.87 -14.20 -19.95
C TRP A 173 -5.35 -12.77 -19.79
N TRP A 174 -6.21 -11.76 -19.94
CA TRP A 174 -5.86 -10.34 -19.72
C TRP A 174 -5.42 -10.07 -18.27
N MET A 175 -6.12 -10.64 -17.29
CA MET A 175 -5.77 -10.46 -15.89
C MET A 175 -4.48 -11.20 -15.56
N ASP A 176 -4.32 -12.45 -16.02
CA ASP A 176 -3.21 -13.32 -15.64
C ASP A 176 -1.88 -12.99 -16.33
N VAL A 177 -1.93 -12.40 -17.54
CA VAL A 177 -0.74 -12.08 -18.32
C VAL A 177 -0.39 -10.59 -18.26
N PRO A 178 -1.03 -9.66 -19.00
CA PRO A 178 -0.61 -8.26 -19.02
C PRO A 178 -0.90 -7.53 -17.71
N ALA A 179 -2.05 -7.76 -17.05
CA ALA A 179 -2.35 -7.05 -15.80
C ALA A 179 -1.42 -7.50 -14.67
N MET A 180 -1.19 -8.81 -14.53
CA MET A 180 -0.21 -9.32 -13.56
C MET A 180 1.24 -8.92 -13.91
N ALA A 181 1.61 -8.82 -15.19
CA ALA A 181 2.91 -8.27 -15.58
C ALA A 181 3.04 -6.80 -15.16
N GLY A 182 1.99 -5.99 -15.36
CA GLY A 182 1.94 -4.60 -14.90
C GLY A 182 2.03 -4.49 -13.36
N MET A 183 1.29 -5.33 -12.64
CA MET A 183 1.32 -5.39 -11.17
C MET A 183 2.72 -5.77 -10.66
N ARG A 184 3.36 -6.79 -11.25
CA ARG A 184 4.73 -7.17 -10.91
C ARG A 184 5.71 -6.05 -11.23
N GLY A 185 5.59 -5.41 -12.39
CA GLY A 185 6.40 -4.24 -12.76
C GLY A 185 6.23 -3.08 -11.78
N PHE A 186 5.01 -2.79 -11.35
CA PHE A 186 4.71 -1.81 -10.31
C PHE A 186 5.37 -2.18 -8.98
N LEU A 187 5.24 -3.43 -8.52
CA LEU A 187 5.86 -3.89 -7.28
C LEU A 187 7.39 -3.84 -7.34
N ILE A 188 7.99 -4.18 -8.49
CA ILE A 188 9.43 -4.02 -8.73
C ILE A 188 9.81 -2.54 -8.68
N GLY A 189 9.04 -1.66 -9.31
CA GLY A 189 9.27 -0.21 -9.30
C GLY A 189 9.20 0.37 -7.89
N VAL A 190 8.20 -0.01 -7.10
CA VAL A 190 8.09 0.36 -5.68
C VAL A 190 9.30 -0.16 -4.90
N GLY A 191 9.68 -1.42 -5.08
CA GLY A 191 10.85 -2.01 -4.43
C GLY A 191 12.17 -1.32 -4.81
N LEU A 192 12.38 -0.99 -6.08
CA LEU A 192 13.54 -0.23 -6.53
C LEU A 192 13.54 1.19 -5.97
N GLY A 193 12.36 1.82 -5.89
CA GLY A 193 12.20 3.14 -5.27
C GLY A 193 12.59 3.13 -3.79
N THR A 194 12.14 2.14 -3.02
CA THR A 194 12.53 2.02 -1.61
C THR A 194 14.01 1.67 -1.45
N LEU A 195 14.57 0.82 -2.32
CA LEU A 195 16.00 0.51 -2.35
C LEU A 195 16.84 1.76 -2.64
N LEU A 196 16.43 2.61 -3.59
CA LEU A 196 17.13 3.85 -3.90
C LEU A 196 17.15 4.81 -2.71
N VAL A 197 16.04 4.96 -2.00
CA VAL A 197 15.98 5.76 -0.77
C VAL A 197 16.92 5.19 0.30
N GLY A 198 16.91 3.86 0.50
CA GLY A 198 17.83 3.19 1.41
C GLY A 198 19.30 3.39 1.02
N LEU A 199 19.64 3.26 -0.26
CA LEU A 199 20.99 3.43 -0.77
C LEU A 199 21.49 4.87 -0.58
N ARG A 200 20.65 5.88 -0.84
CA ARG A 200 21.03 7.28 -0.60
C ARG A 200 21.35 7.55 0.86
N VAL A 201 20.63 6.93 1.79
CA VAL A 201 20.94 7.01 3.22
C VAL A 201 22.26 6.30 3.54
N VAL A 202 22.49 5.10 3.00
CA VAL A 202 23.73 4.32 3.25
C VAL A 202 24.97 4.98 2.65
N VAL A 203 24.86 5.61 1.48
CA VAL A 203 25.95 6.39 0.87
C VAL A 203 26.14 7.74 1.58
N GLY A 204 25.21 8.14 2.45
CA GLY A 204 25.27 9.37 3.22
C GLY A 204 24.89 10.63 2.42
N MET A 205 24.25 10.46 1.27
CA MET A 205 23.67 11.54 0.47
C MET A 205 22.46 12.17 1.19
N ASP A 206 21.58 11.33 1.72
CA ASP A 206 20.41 11.76 2.49
C ASP A 206 20.67 11.55 4.00
N ARG A 207 20.50 12.59 4.82
CA ARG A 207 20.77 12.53 6.27
C ARG A 207 19.57 12.97 7.13
N PRO A 208 18.43 12.28 7.03
CA PRO A 208 17.16 12.70 7.65
C PRO A 208 17.24 12.82 9.18
N HIS A 209 18.16 12.09 9.82
CA HIS A 209 18.35 12.10 11.26
C HIS A 209 19.17 13.29 11.77
N SER A 210 19.88 14.00 10.89
CA SER A 210 20.82 15.08 11.23
C SER A 210 20.35 16.48 10.85
N ASP A 211 19.27 16.56 10.06
CA ASP A 211 18.71 17.80 9.52
C ASP A 211 17.48 18.30 10.30
N VAL A 212 17.20 17.71 11.47
CA VAL A 212 16.24 18.19 12.48
C VAL A 212 16.93 19.09 13.49
#